data_AF-A0AA88YLS0-F1
#
_entry.id   AF-A0AA88YLS0-F1
#
_cell.length_a   1.000
_cell.length_b   1.000
_cell.length_c   1.000
_cell.angle_alpha   90.00
_cell.angle_beta   90.00
_cell.angle_gamma   90.00
#
_symmetry.space_group_name_H-M   'P 1'
#
loop_
_entity.id
_entity.type
_entity.pdbx_description
1 polymer ?
#
loop_
_entity_poly.entity_id
_entity_poly.type
_entity_poly.pdbx_seq_one_letter_code
_entity_poly.pdbx_strand_id
1 'polypeptide(L)'
;MEADPDLRHLSCGLYQIVSHEIGSEEAIRLRRRMGKVEEELDRIQNGRGRYDFLKSGSRAEGFTFSTSDTDIMVVYKYVHVKMDNKRRQLEYKTVVKTETDQTRPGFCLIRLLSQGRRIYFDVNQACVNF
;
A
#
# COMPACT_ATOMS: atom_id res chain seq x y z
N MET A 1 13.22 13.63 -32.77
CA MET A 1 11.75 13.70 -32.83
C MET A 1 11.32 14.72 -31.79
N GLU A 2 11.06 15.96 -32.20
CA GLU A 2 10.59 16.99 -31.27
C GLU A 2 9.14 16.72 -30.88
N ALA A 3 8.87 16.63 -29.58
CA ALA A 3 7.51 16.53 -29.07
C ALA A 3 6.70 17.76 -29.50
N ASP A 4 5.51 17.51 -30.04
CA ASP A 4 4.52 18.49 -30.51
C ASP A 4 4.37 19.63 -29.48
N PRO A 5 4.55 20.91 -29.88
CA PRO A 5 4.43 22.06 -28.99
C PRO A 5 3.06 22.13 -28.27
N ASP A 6 1.98 21.69 -28.90
CA ASP A 6 0.64 21.69 -28.29
C ASP A 6 0.54 20.66 -27.15
N LEU A 7 1.16 19.49 -27.34
CA LEU A 7 1.26 18.47 -26.29
C LEU A 7 2.12 18.94 -25.13
N ARG A 8 3.19 19.71 -25.39
CA ARG A 8 4.02 20.28 -24.33
C ARG A 8 3.24 21.28 -23.49
N HIS A 9 2.51 22.20 -24.12
CA HIS A 9 1.68 23.17 -23.40
C HIS A 9 0.61 22.49 -22.54
N LEU A 10 -0.07 21.47 -23.08
CA LEU A 10 -1.03 20.68 -22.32
C LEU A 10 -0.36 19.95 -21.14
N SER A 11 0.80 19.33 -21.34
CA SER A 11 1.52 18.63 -20.28
C SER A 11 1.97 19.56 -19.14
N CYS A 12 2.41 20.78 -19.47
CA CYS A 12 2.80 21.79 -18.49
C CYS A 12 1.58 22.27 -17.69
N GLY A 13 0.45 22.53 -18.37
CA GLY A 13 -0.79 22.91 -17.70
C GLY A 13 -1.30 21.83 -16.76
N LEU A 14 -1.32 20.57 -17.21
CA LEU A 14 -1.69 19.43 -16.37
C LEU A 14 -0.74 19.29 -15.17
N TYR A 15 0.57 19.40 -15.39
CA TYR A 15 1.56 19.35 -14.30
C TYR A 15 1.31 20.43 -13.25
N GLN A 16 1.01 21.66 -13.66
CA GLN A 16 0.73 22.76 -12.75
C GLN A 16 -0.56 22.53 -11.94
N ILE A 17 -1.65 22.12 -12.60
CA ILE A 17 -2.93 21.83 -11.94
C ILE A 17 -2.76 20.68 -10.94
N VAL A 18 -2.15 19.58 -11.38
CA VAL A 18 -1.91 18.43 -10.52
C VAL A 18 -1.00 18.82 -9.35
N SER A 19 0.12 19.49 -9.60
CA SER A 19 1.02 19.93 -8.52
C SER A 19 0.37 20.92 -7.55
N HIS A 20 -0.61 21.70 -8.00
CA HIS A 20 -1.39 22.56 -7.11
C HIS A 20 -2.30 21.74 -6.17
N GLU A 21 -3.01 20.74 -6.72
CA GLU A 21 -3.95 19.89 -5.98
C GLU A 21 -3.25 18.89 -5.05
N ILE A 22 -2.23 18.18 -5.55
CA ILE A 22 -1.53 17.15 -4.79
C ILE A 22 -0.21 17.63 -4.20
N GLY A 23 0.32 18.78 -4.57
CA GLY A 23 1.64 19.23 -4.11
C GLY A 23 2.80 18.67 -4.93
N SER A 24 4.02 19.09 -4.58
CA SER A 24 5.24 18.70 -5.31
C SER A 24 5.59 17.22 -5.14
N GLU A 25 6.49 16.73 -5.99
CA GLU A 25 7.01 15.37 -5.88
C GLU A 25 7.67 15.13 -4.51
N GLU A 26 8.40 16.10 -3.97
CA GLU A 26 9.00 16.03 -2.63
C GLU A 26 7.93 15.94 -1.54
N ALA A 27 6.84 16.70 -1.65
CA ALA A 27 5.74 16.64 -0.70
C ALA A 27 5.06 15.25 -0.72
N ILE A 28 4.84 14.69 -1.90
CA ILE A 28 4.29 13.34 -2.08
C ILE A 28 5.24 12.30 -1.47
N ARG A 29 6.54 12.38 -1.78
CA ARG A 29 7.57 11.48 -1.20
C ARG A 29 7.62 11.59 0.31
N LEU A 30 7.51 12.79 0.88
CA LEU A 30 7.49 13.01 2.33
C LEU A 30 6.25 12.39 2.96
N ARG A 31 5.05 12.65 2.42
CA ARG A 31 3.79 12.05 2.92
C ARG A 31 3.83 10.53 2.85
N ARG A 32 4.37 9.96 1.77
CA ARG A 32 4.57 8.51 1.64
C ARG A 32 5.45 7.95 2.76
N ARG A 33 6.54 8.65 3.12
CA ARG A 33 7.44 8.24 4.22
C ARG A 33 6.77 8.40 5.58
N MET A 34 6.10 9.53 5.81
CA MET A 34 5.35 9.77 7.05
C MET A 34 4.27 8.72 7.27
N GLY A 35 3.50 8.35 6.25
CA GLY A 35 2.49 7.30 6.35
C GLY A 35 3.06 5.94 6.75
N LYS A 36 4.29 5.60 6.34
CA LYS A 36 4.96 4.36 6.79
C LYS A 36 5.36 4.45 8.27
N VAL A 37 5.82 5.61 8.72
CA VAL A 37 6.18 5.84 10.13
C VAL A 37 4.92 5.80 11.00
N GLU A 38 3.83 6.43 10.58
CA GLU A 38 2.53 6.36 11.26
C GLU A 38 2.05 4.91 11.41
N GLU A 39 2.08 4.12 10.34
CA GLU A 39 1.72 2.70 10.41
C GLU A 39 2.60 1.90 11.39
N GLU A 40 3.90 2.20 11.47
CA GLU A 40 4.81 1.54 12.41
C GLU A 40 4.54 1.95 13.86
N LEU A 41 4.30 3.24 14.09
CA LEU A 41 3.90 3.77 15.41
C LEU A 41 2.57 3.17 15.87
N ASP A 42 1.58 3.09 14.98
CA ASP A 42 0.29 2.47 15.26
C ASP A 42 0.45 1.00 15.65
N ARG A 43 1.34 0.25 14.99
CA ARG A 43 1.61 -1.16 15.36
C ARG A 43 2.25 -1.28 16.74
N ILE A 44 3.17 -0.38 17.08
CA ILE A 44 3.82 -0.35 18.40
C ILE A 44 2.77 -0.05 19.48
N GLN A 45 1.94 0.98 19.28
CA GLN A 45 0.88 1.36 20.22
C GLN A 45 -0.19 0.28 20.36
N ASN A 46 -0.60 -0.32 19.23
CA ASN A 46 -1.57 -1.40 19.18
C ASN A 46 -0.95 -2.78 19.43
N GLY A 47 0.19 -2.86 20.12
CA GLY A 47 0.94 -4.10 20.38
C GLY A 47 0.12 -5.25 20.96
N ARG A 48 -1.01 -4.96 21.62
CA ARG A 48 -1.97 -5.95 22.18
C ARG A 48 -3.15 -6.31 21.26
N GLY A 49 -3.38 -5.57 20.17
CA GLY A 49 -4.44 -5.85 19.19
C GLY A 49 -4.19 -7.14 18.40
N ARG A 50 -5.25 -7.74 17.83
CA ARG A 50 -5.15 -8.94 16.97
C ARG A 50 -4.80 -8.62 15.51
N TYR A 51 -4.92 -7.36 15.12
CA TYR A 51 -4.81 -6.87 13.75
C TYR A 51 -3.92 -5.64 13.70
N ASP A 52 -3.26 -5.46 12.57
CA ASP A 52 -2.56 -4.26 12.14
C ASP A 52 -3.36 -3.62 11.00
N PHE A 53 -3.29 -2.29 10.87
CA PHE A 53 -3.93 -1.55 9.79
C PHE A 53 -2.86 -1.00 8.87
N LEU A 54 -2.98 -1.24 7.56
CA LEU A 54 -2.10 -0.70 6.53
C LEU A 54 -2.89 0.25 5.64
N LYS A 55 -2.35 1.44 5.36
CA LYS A 55 -2.94 2.31 4.34
C LYS A 55 -2.61 1.73 2.96
N SER A 56 -3.62 1.63 2.11
CA SER A 56 -3.50 1.40 0.68
C SER A 56 -4.04 2.62 -0.07
N GLY A 57 -4.24 2.54 -1.38
CA GLY A 57 -4.85 3.67 -2.08
C GLY A 57 -3.86 4.74 -2.52
N SER A 58 -4.42 5.78 -3.14
CA SER A 58 -3.75 7.03 -3.50
C SER A 58 -3.05 7.67 -2.29
N ARG A 59 -3.69 7.62 -1.12
CA ARG A 59 -3.15 8.16 0.15
C ARG A 59 -1.89 7.47 0.61
N ALA A 60 -1.79 6.16 0.43
CA ALA A 60 -0.59 5.42 0.82
C ALA A 60 0.60 5.67 -0.13
N GLU A 61 0.31 6.05 -1.37
CA GLU A 61 1.29 6.52 -2.35
C GLU A 61 1.71 7.98 -2.13
N GLY A 62 1.05 8.68 -1.20
CA GLY A 62 1.33 10.07 -0.83
C GLY A 62 0.50 11.10 -1.61
N PHE A 63 -0.43 10.66 -2.46
CA PHE A 63 -1.40 11.53 -3.12
C PHE A 63 -2.54 11.84 -2.17
N THR A 64 -2.83 13.11 -1.94
CA THR A 64 -3.87 13.51 -1.00
C THR A 64 -4.78 14.50 -1.70
N PHE A 65 -5.88 14.00 -2.25
CA PHE A 65 -6.98 14.83 -2.68
C PHE A 65 -7.92 15.06 -1.49
N SER A 66 -8.47 16.26 -1.37
CA SER A 66 -9.38 16.63 -0.29
C SER A 66 -10.63 15.76 -0.26
N THR A 67 -11.09 15.32 -1.43
CA THR A 67 -12.29 14.50 -1.62
C THR A 67 -12.01 13.00 -1.64
N SER A 68 -10.74 12.56 -1.66
CA SER A 68 -10.45 11.13 -1.69
C SER A 68 -10.80 10.49 -0.34
N ASP A 69 -11.29 9.27 -0.38
CA ASP A 69 -11.40 8.39 0.77
C ASP A 69 -10.03 7.83 1.18
N THR A 70 -10.03 7.03 2.25
CA THR A 70 -8.84 6.35 2.76
C THR A 70 -9.07 4.84 2.67
N ASP A 71 -8.29 4.19 1.81
CA ASP A 71 -8.29 2.74 1.73
C ASP A 71 -7.43 2.14 2.85
N ILE A 72 -8.01 1.20 3.61
CA ILE A 72 -7.35 0.54 4.74
C ILE A 72 -7.42 -0.97 4.54
N MET A 73 -6.28 -1.63 4.64
CA MET A 73 -6.19 -3.09 4.72
C MET A 73 -5.99 -3.53 6.17
N VAL A 74 -6.85 -4.42 6.65
CA VAL A 74 -6.75 -5.03 7.98
C VAL A 74 -5.95 -6.33 7.86
N VAL A 75 -4.85 -6.43 8.61
CA VAL A 75 -3.93 -7.58 8.56
C VAL A 75 -3.84 -8.23 9.93
N TYR A 76 -4.20 -9.50 10.04
CA TYR A 76 -3.99 -10.25 11.27
C TYR A 76 -2.50 -10.40 11.60
N LYS A 77 -2.09 -10.27 12.86
CA LYS A 77 -0.66 -10.30 13.26
C LYS A 77 0.10 -11.60 12.95
N TYR A 78 -0.63 -12.69 12.74
CA TYR A 78 -0.10 -13.99 12.31
C TYR A 78 0.02 -14.12 10.78
N VAL A 79 -0.54 -13.16 10.04
CA VAL A 79 -0.34 -12.99 8.59
C VAL A 79 0.81 -12.01 8.40
N HIS A 80 1.68 -12.31 7.45
CA HIS A 80 2.75 -11.41 7.06
C HIS A 80 2.61 -11.08 5.59
N VAL A 81 2.35 -9.81 5.29
CA VAL A 81 2.27 -9.29 3.92
C VAL A 81 3.65 -8.80 3.51
N LYS A 82 4.25 -9.44 2.51
CA LYS A 82 5.53 -9.04 1.91
C LYS A 82 5.29 -8.25 0.64
N MET A 83 5.93 -7.09 0.55
CA MET A 83 5.98 -6.27 -0.66
C MET A 83 7.31 -6.38 -1.41
N ASP A 84 8.35 -6.93 -0.79
CA ASP A 84 9.66 -7.07 -1.41
C ASP A 84 10.04 -8.55 -1.63
N ASN A 85 10.95 -8.77 -2.57
CA ASN A 85 11.51 -10.10 -2.86
C ASN A 85 12.50 -10.59 -1.78
N LYS A 86 12.67 -9.85 -0.67
CA LYS A 86 13.67 -10.20 0.34
C LYS A 86 13.17 -11.36 1.20
N ARG A 87 13.88 -12.47 1.12
CA ARG A 87 13.63 -13.66 1.95
C ARG A 87 14.04 -13.39 3.40
N ARG A 88 13.15 -12.79 4.19
CA ARG A 88 13.17 -13.00 5.64
C ARG A 88 12.57 -14.37 5.96
N GLN A 89 13.33 -15.20 6.66
CA GLN A 89 12.87 -16.46 7.25
C GLN A 89 11.75 -16.12 8.23
N LEU A 90 10.55 -16.67 8.00
CA LEU A 90 9.38 -16.47 8.85
C LEU A 90 8.96 -17.85 9.29
N GLU A 91 9.29 -18.20 10.52
CA GLU A 91 9.13 -19.59 10.97
C GLU A 91 7.66 -20.00 11.18
N TYR A 92 6.71 -19.06 11.36
CA TYR A 92 5.34 -19.41 11.78
C TYR A 92 4.21 -18.50 11.27
N LYS A 93 4.29 -17.90 10.08
CA LYS A 93 3.27 -16.96 9.57
C LYS A 93 2.73 -17.33 8.20
N THR A 94 1.42 -17.12 7.99
CA THR A 94 0.84 -17.15 6.64
C THR A 94 1.46 -16.02 5.84
N VAL A 95 2.22 -16.34 4.79
CA VAL A 95 2.93 -15.34 4.00
C VAL A 95 2.13 -15.02 2.75
N VAL A 96 1.82 -13.74 2.63
CA VAL A 96 1.02 -13.19 1.56
C VAL A 96 1.94 -12.25 0.78
N LYS A 97 2.06 -12.46 -0.54
CA LYS A 97 2.96 -11.67 -1.39
C LYS A 97 2.17 -10.87 -2.41
N THR A 98 2.58 -9.63 -2.60
CA THR A 98 2.15 -8.79 -3.72
C THR A 98 2.87 -9.22 -5.00
N GLU A 99 2.13 -9.43 -6.10
CA GLU A 99 2.78 -9.81 -7.38
C GLU A 99 3.61 -8.66 -7.98
N THR A 100 3.32 -7.42 -7.60
CA THR A 100 4.06 -6.21 -7.96
C THR A 100 4.77 -5.64 -6.74
N ASP A 101 6.01 -5.17 -6.92
CA ASP A 101 6.80 -4.48 -5.89
C ASP A 101 6.60 -2.95 -5.90
N GLN A 102 5.87 -2.45 -6.92
CA GLN A 102 5.67 -1.02 -7.15
C GLN A 102 4.43 -0.45 -6.46
N THR A 103 3.51 -1.30 -5.99
CA THR A 103 2.23 -0.87 -5.44
C THR A 103 1.93 -1.56 -4.11
N ARG A 104 1.29 -0.82 -3.21
CA ARG A 104 0.89 -1.38 -1.92
C ARG A 104 -0.25 -2.42 -2.05
N PRO A 105 -0.27 -3.45 -1.18
CA PRO A 105 -1.34 -4.44 -1.08
C PRO A 105 -2.65 -3.72 -0.80
N GLY A 106 -3.60 -3.93 -1.70
CA GLY A 106 -4.81 -3.12 -1.87
C GLY A 106 -5.14 -2.99 -3.36
N PHE A 107 -4.12 -2.86 -4.22
CA PHE A 107 -4.28 -2.86 -5.69
C PHE A 107 -3.61 -4.04 -6.41
N CYS A 108 -2.81 -4.85 -5.72
CA CYS A 108 -2.12 -5.96 -6.35
C CYS A 108 -2.91 -7.27 -6.20
N LEU A 109 -2.75 -8.17 -7.18
CA LEU A 109 -3.10 -9.56 -6.99
C LEU A 109 -2.28 -10.12 -5.82
N ILE A 110 -2.97 -10.64 -4.82
CA ILE A 110 -2.38 -11.19 -3.62
C ILE A 110 -2.18 -12.69 -3.82
N ARG A 111 -0.95 -13.19 -3.74
CA ARG A 111 -0.66 -14.63 -3.78
C ARG A 111 -0.30 -15.15 -2.39
N LEU A 112 -1.00 -16.20 -1.97
CA LEU A 112 -0.65 -16.96 -0.78
C LEU A 112 0.58 -17.83 -1.08
N LEU A 113 1.70 -17.59 -0.38
CA LEU A 113 2.95 -18.32 -0.60
C LEU A 113 3.12 -19.53 0.32
N SER A 114 2.62 -19.42 1.54
CA SER A 114 2.71 -20.50 2.53
C SER A 114 1.63 -20.36 3.58
N GLN A 115 0.97 -21.46 3.91
CA GLN A 115 0.00 -21.55 4.99
C GLN A 115 0.67 -22.18 6.23
N GLY A 116 0.65 -21.48 7.36
CA GLY A 116 1.09 -22.07 8.63
C GLY A 116 0.08 -23.12 9.12
N ARG A 117 0.55 -24.15 9.85
CA ARG A 117 -0.27 -25.28 10.34
C ARG A 117 -1.47 -24.90 11.22
N ARG A 118 -1.61 -23.64 11.64
CA ARG A 118 -2.55 -23.20 12.69
C ARG A 118 -3.77 -22.39 12.20
N ILE A 119 -3.95 -22.17 10.91
CA ILE A 119 -5.01 -21.27 10.40
C ILE A 119 -5.74 -21.98 9.26
N TYR A 120 -6.77 -22.76 9.60
CA TYR A 120 -7.55 -23.54 8.63
C TYR A 120 -8.93 -22.97 8.29
N PHE A 121 -9.39 -21.89 8.92
CA PHE A 121 -10.77 -21.44 8.74
C PHE A 121 -10.99 -20.03 8.17
N ASP A 122 -10.12 -19.04 8.41
CA ASP A 122 -10.44 -17.65 8.03
C ASP A 122 -9.91 -17.19 6.65
N VAL A 123 -8.78 -17.73 6.18
CA VAL A 123 -8.13 -17.17 4.98
C VAL A 123 -8.89 -17.53 3.71
N ASN A 124 -9.45 -18.75 3.64
CA ASN A 124 -10.23 -19.16 2.47
C ASN A 124 -11.50 -18.31 2.33
N GLN A 125 -12.23 -18.00 3.41
CA GLN A 125 -13.45 -17.19 3.32
C GLN A 125 -13.22 -15.75 2.86
N ALA A 126 -12.06 -15.16 3.15
CA ALA A 126 -11.72 -13.81 2.71
C ALA A 126 -11.37 -13.73 1.21
N CYS A 127 -10.94 -14.85 0.60
CA CYS A 127 -10.54 -14.90 -0.81
C CYS A 127 -11.65 -15.36 -1.78
N VAL A 128 -12.75 -15.97 -1.30
CA VAL A 128 -13.85 -16.42 -2.18
C VAL A 128 -14.96 -15.38 -2.39
N ASN A 129 -14.91 -14.24 -1.69
CA ASN A 129 -15.95 -13.20 -1.74
C ASN A 129 -15.47 -11.89 -2.37
N PHE A 130 -14.80 -11.99 -3.53
CA PHE A 130 -14.64 -10.88 -4.47
C PHE A 130 -15.12 -11.32 -5.86
#